data_AF-A0A3M1KNU1-F1
#
_entry.id   AF-A0A3M1KNU1-F1
#
_cell.length_a   1.000
_cell.length_b   1.000
_cell.length_c   1.000
_cell.angle_alpha   90.00
_cell.angle_beta   90.00
_cell.angle_gamma   90.00
#
_symmetry.space_group_name_H-M   'P 1'
#
loop_
_entity.id
_entity.type
_entity.pdbx_description
1 polymer ?
#
loop_
_entity_poly.entity_id
_entity_poly.type
_entity_poly.pdbx_seq_one_letter_code
_entity_poly.pdbx_strand_id
1 'polypeptide(L)'
;DEADRTDSDAAVERAEQASDDHPGLLHRAVELVTAPEQALALVPRLLGSTFIVDTLETARELTAAGRRARFVTLQGEVLEPDGTVYLGFPRRETALISRKAEARRLRSELNRLEREQATLEQTLADVRGRLAELDSQIEATLHAQREAFERQTQCESAWQTAQEQLQQHEQLAARLAQRLRDLETTRQSAQRELEAARQRIDAFDRETQTLQNELQQQEAAYAEQQQQLRTLAEQRAVHDAEVAKLQSHLETLQSERALIVQTLNERDEQRSEMLRRIDNAVQARQEVERHLLHARSWLAELHIRKEQLAEEARRLLSVQAELRTRRNHWLEVEGKLRRQARDLAEARQQVELQVRELEHRLQVLDERLDEEYQIRLADAVADGASACRCWAESMSARRETAQPSPS
;
A
#
# COMPACT_ATOMS: atom_id res chain seq x y z
N ASP A 1 145.79 -41.43 -139.04
CA ASP A 1 145.50 -42.58 -139.93
C ASP A 1 145.15 -43.84 -139.15
N GLU A 2 144.09 -43.79 -138.35
CA GLU A 2 143.56 -44.97 -137.62
C GLU A 2 142.16 -45.35 -138.15
N ALA A 3 141.92 -45.08 -139.43
CA ALA A 3 140.64 -45.29 -140.10
C ALA A 3 140.51 -46.66 -140.80
N ASP A 4 141.40 -47.61 -140.50
CA ASP A 4 141.43 -48.94 -141.15
C ASP A 4 141.30 -50.12 -140.15
N ARG A 5 140.87 -49.85 -138.90
CA ARG A 5 140.63 -50.89 -137.88
C ARG A 5 139.16 -51.04 -137.46
N THR A 6 138.31 -50.09 -137.79
CA THR A 6 136.92 -50.06 -137.30
C THR A 6 135.94 -50.94 -138.07
N ASP A 7 136.30 -51.45 -139.25
CA ASP A 7 135.45 -52.38 -140.00
C ASP A 7 135.67 -53.86 -139.63
N SER A 8 136.74 -54.18 -138.88
CA SER A 8 137.05 -55.56 -138.45
C SER A 8 136.28 -55.98 -137.18
N ASP A 9 136.00 -55.07 -136.25
CA ASP A 9 135.32 -55.40 -134.97
C ASP A 9 133.79 -55.45 -135.10
N ALA A 10 133.20 -54.65 -136.00
CA ALA A 10 131.75 -54.63 -136.22
C ALA A 10 131.20 -55.88 -136.94
N ALA A 11 132.07 -56.73 -137.50
CA ALA A 11 131.73 -58.00 -138.11
C ALA A 11 131.80 -59.19 -137.13
N VAL A 12 132.54 -59.06 -136.02
CA VAL A 12 132.70 -60.11 -135.00
C VAL A 12 131.58 -60.05 -133.95
N GLU A 13 131.16 -58.85 -133.52
CA GLU A 13 130.06 -58.70 -132.56
C GLU A 13 128.69 -59.13 -133.13
N ARG A 14 128.48 -59.03 -134.45
CA ARG A 14 127.23 -59.46 -135.10
C ARG A 14 127.11 -60.98 -135.25
N ALA A 15 128.19 -61.74 -135.06
CA ALA A 15 128.18 -63.21 -135.08
C ALA A 15 127.99 -63.84 -133.69
N GLU A 16 128.38 -63.16 -132.59
CA GLU A 16 128.23 -63.68 -131.22
C GLU A 16 126.81 -63.59 -130.65
N GLN A 17 125.98 -62.67 -131.13
CA GLN A 17 124.61 -62.45 -130.65
C GLN A 17 123.57 -63.38 -131.28
N ALA A 18 123.91 -64.09 -132.36
CA ALA A 18 122.99 -65.03 -133.03
C ALA A 18 122.97 -66.44 -132.38
N SER A 19 123.76 -66.69 -131.34
CA SER A 19 123.95 -68.02 -130.72
C SER A 19 123.40 -68.16 -129.28
N ASP A 20 122.64 -67.17 -128.78
CA ASP A 20 122.03 -67.20 -127.41
C ASP A 20 120.68 -67.95 -127.33
N ASP A 21 120.05 -68.29 -128.45
CA ASP A 21 118.74 -68.99 -128.51
C ASP A 21 118.87 -70.53 -128.57
N HIS A 22 119.86 -71.10 -127.86
CA HIS A 22 119.96 -72.56 -127.74
C HIS A 22 119.11 -73.04 -126.55
N PRO A 23 118.16 -73.97 -126.75
CA PRO A 23 117.14 -74.30 -125.72
C PRO A 23 117.69 -74.84 -124.40
N GLY A 24 118.94 -75.33 -124.35
CA GLY A 24 119.59 -75.81 -123.12
C GLY A 24 120.55 -74.82 -122.43
N LEU A 25 120.63 -73.56 -122.88
CA LEU A 25 121.35 -72.49 -122.17
C LEU A 25 120.41 -71.81 -121.16
N LEU A 26 120.63 -72.01 -119.86
CA LEU A 26 119.69 -71.53 -118.83
C LEU A 26 119.92 -70.07 -118.47
N HIS A 27 121.10 -69.76 -117.94
CA HIS A 27 121.43 -68.42 -117.44
C HIS A 27 122.92 -68.15 -117.55
N ARG A 28 123.29 -66.87 -117.63
CA ARG A 28 124.68 -66.44 -117.46
C ARG A 28 124.97 -66.28 -115.96
N ALA A 29 126.08 -66.82 -115.48
CA ALA A 29 126.33 -66.91 -114.02
C ALA A 29 126.37 -65.54 -113.31
N VAL A 30 126.70 -64.47 -114.04
CA VAL A 30 126.73 -63.08 -113.52
C VAL A 30 125.35 -62.60 -113.07
N GLU A 31 124.27 -63.05 -113.70
CA GLU A 31 122.92 -62.53 -113.47
C GLU A 31 122.29 -63.05 -112.17
N LEU A 32 122.81 -64.16 -111.65
CA LEU A 32 122.26 -64.84 -110.46
C LEU A 32 122.87 -64.37 -109.14
N VAL A 33 123.82 -63.43 -109.17
CA VAL A 33 124.56 -62.98 -107.98
C VAL A 33 124.26 -61.51 -107.69
N THR A 34 123.68 -61.22 -106.52
CA THR A 34 123.49 -59.84 -106.05
C THR A 34 124.67 -59.42 -105.19
N ALA A 35 125.53 -58.56 -105.73
CA ALA A 35 126.72 -58.04 -105.04
C ALA A 35 126.56 -56.55 -104.68
N PRO A 36 127.10 -56.10 -103.54
CA PRO A 36 127.16 -54.67 -103.20
C PRO A 36 128.05 -53.91 -104.18
N GLU A 37 127.80 -52.60 -104.37
CA GLU A 37 128.37 -51.76 -105.44
C GLU A 37 129.89 -51.87 -105.60
N GLN A 38 130.61 -52.05 -104.50
CA GLN A 38 132.08 -52.12 -104.45
C GLN A 38 132.65 -53.38 -105.12
N ALA A 39 131.89 -54.46 -105.21
CA ALA A 39 132.30 -55.74 -105.78
C ALA A 39 131.72 -55.99 -107.18
N LEU A 40 130.84 -55.11 -107.69
CA LEU A 40 130.19 -55.27 -108.99
C LEU A 40 131.20 -55.39 -110.14
N ALA A 41 132.32 -54.67 -110.08
CA ALA A 41 133.35 -54.73 -111.13
C ALA A 41 134.09 -56.08 -111.21
N LEU A 42 134.08 -56.87 -110.14
CA LEU A 42 134.73 -58.19 -110.10
C LEU A 42 133.83 -59.30 -110.65
N VAL A 43 132.51 -59.13 -110.60
CA VAL A 43 131.54 -60.18 -111.00
C VAL A 43 131.69 -60.56 -112.49
N PRO A 44 131.75 -59.62 -113.45
CA PRO A 44 131.96 -59.97 -114.86
C PRO A 44 133.34 -60.58 -115.12
N ARG A 45 134.37 -60.18 -114.36
CA ARG A 45 135.73 -60.72 -114.54
C ARG A 45 135.85 -62.17 -114.09
N LEU A 46 135.14 -62.56 -113.04
CA LEU A 46 135.21 -63.91 -112.49
C LEU A 46 134.20 -64.87 -113.13
N LEU A 47 133.03 -64.37 -113.52
CA LEU A 47 131.92 -65.21 -113.96
C LEU A 47 131.35 -64.82 -115.33
N GLY A 48 131.90 -63.78 -115.99
CA GLY A 48 131.36 -63.26 -117.24
C GLY A 48 131.50 -64.18 -118.44
N SER A 49 132.49 -65.07 -118.44
CA SER A 49 132.67 -66.12 -119.46
C SER A 49 132.08 -67.46 -119.03
N THR A 50 131.29 -67.49 -117.96
CA THR A 50 130.69 -68.70 -117.40
C THR A 50 129.18 -68.73 -117.63
N PHE A 51 128.72 -69.77 -118.30
CA PHE A 51 127.32 -70.00 -118.61
C PHE A 51 126.81 -71.23 -117.86
N ILE A 52 125.55 -71.17 -117.42
CA ILE A 52 124.88 -72.28 -116.78
C ILE A 52 124.00 -72.96 -117.81
N VAL A 53 124.25 -74.26 -118.02
CA VAL A 53 123.53 -75.11 -118.97
C VAL A 53 122.78 -76.20 -118.22
N ASP A 54 121.79 -76.78 -118.87
CA ASP A 54 121.03 -77.90 -118.33
C ASP A 54 121.85 -79.19 -118.27
N THR A 55 122.55 -79.55 -119.36
CA THR A 55 123.30 -80.80 -119.53
C THR A 55 124.64 -80.60 -120.24
N LEU A 56 125.55 -81.56 -120.06
CA LEU A 56 126.87 -81.53 -120.67
C LEU A 56 126.81 -81.71 -122.21
N GLU A 57 125.81 -82.41 -122.74
CA GLU A 57 125.63 -82.56 -124.18
C GLU A 57 125.36 -81.20 -124.83
N THR A 58 124.48 -80.41 -124.23
CA THR A 58 124.20 -79.04 -124.64
C THR A 58 125.46 -78.16 -124.63
N ALA A 59 126.30 -78.31 -123.61
CA ALA A 59 127.58 -77.60 -123.53
C ALA A 59 128.50 -77.93 -124.73
N ARG A 60 128.54 -79.20 -125.15
CA ARG A 60 129.35 -79.65 -126.29
C ARG A 60 128.79 -79.16 -127.62
N GLU A 61 127.48 -79.17 -127.81
CA GLU A 61 126.81 -78.65 -129.01
C GLU A 61 127.12 -77.17 -129.22
N LEU A 62 126.99 -76.38 -128.15
CA LEU A 62 127.33 -74.95 -128.16
C LEU A 62 128.80 -74.68 -128.46
N THR A 63 129.69 -75.53 -127.94
CA THR A 63 131.13 -75.43 -128.24
C THR A 63 131.42 -75.77 -129.70
N ALA A 64 130.77 -76.81 -130.25
CA ALA A 64 130.90 -77.21 -131.65
C ALA A 64 130.30 -76.18 -132.63
N ALA A 65 129.26 -75.46 -132.21
CA ALA A 65 128.69 -74.32 -132.93
C ALA A 65 129.61 -73.08 -132.95
N GLY A 66 130.82 -73.18 -132.39
CA GLY A 66 131.87 -72.17 -132.46
C GLY A 66 132.04 -71.33 -131.21
N ARG A 67 131.25 -71.56 -130.14
CA ARG A 67 131.30 -70.74 -128.93
C ARG A 67 132.31 -71.23 -127.91
N ARG A 68 133.37 -70.45 -127.69
CA ARG A 68 134.41 -70.75 -126.70
C ARG A 68 134.11 -70.06 -125.36
N ALA A 69 133.34 -70.72 -124.50
CA ALA A 69 133.03 -70.25 -123.15
C ALA A 69 133.07 -71.40 -122.13
N ARG A 70 133.08 -71.06 -120.84
CA ARG A 70 133.02 -72.04 -119.75
C ARG A 70 131.55 -72.36 -119.48
N PHE A 71 131.16 -73.62 -119.54
CA PHE A 71 129.80 -74.08 -119.26
C PHE A 71 129.75 -74.88 -117.97
N VAL A 72 128.77 -74.62 -117.09
CA VAL A 72 128.58 -75.30 -115.81
C VAL A 72 127.15 -75.86 -115.74
N THR A 73 126.98 -77.14 -115.44
CA THR A 73 125.65 -77.74 -115.27
C THR A 73 125.09 -77.46 -113.87
N LEU A 74 123.77 -77.57 -113.68
CA LEU A 74 123.13 -77.48 -112.35
C LEU A 74 123.63 -78.57 -111.37
N GLN A 75 124.20 -79.64 -111.91
CA GLN A 75 124.83 -80.72 -111.15
C GLN A 75 126.30 -80.43 -110.85
N GLY A 76 126.83 -79.26 -111.23
CA GLY A 76 128.20 -78.84 -110.91
C GLY A 76 129.28 -79.45 -111.81
N GLU A 77 128.92 -80.02 -112.96
CA GLU A 77 129.86 -80.44 -114.00
C GLU A 77 130.29 -79.25 -114.84
N VAL A 78 131.54 -79.22 -115.32
CA VAL A 78 132.09 -78.04 -116.02
C VAL A 78 132.77 -78.44 -117.33
N LEU A 79 132.42 -77.76 -118.43
CA LEU A 79 133.13 -77.81 -119.72
C LEU A 79 133.89 -76.49 -119.93
N GLU A 80 135.20 -76.56 -120.11
CA GLU A 80 136.07 -75.39 -120.33
C GLU A 80 136.19 -75.04 -121.84
N PRO A 81 136.53 -73.79 -122.20
CA PRO A 81 136.59 -73.31 -123.59
C PRO A 81 137.60 -74.06 -124.48
N ASP A 82 138.59 -74.71 -123.89
CA ASP A 82 139.64 -75.49 -124.55
C ASP A 82 139.23 -76.96 -124.80
N GLY A 83 138.01 -77.34 -124.42
CA GLY A 83 137.45 -78.66 -124.62
C GLY A 83 137.67 -79.63 -123.45
N THR A 84 138.26 -79.15 -122.34
CA THR A 84 138.45 -79.96 -121.13
C THR A 84 137.13 -80.12 -120.37
N VAL A 85 136.78 -81.34 -119.98
CA VAL A 85 135.58 -81.64 -119.18
C VAL A 85 135.98 -82.03 -117.76
N TYR A 86 135.43 -81.34 -116.76
CA TYR A 86 135.51 -81.68 -115.34
C TYR A 86 134.17 -82.23 -114.84
N LEU A 87 134.17 -83.52 -114.49
CA LEU A 87 133.02 -84.22 -113.92
C LEU A 87 133.31 -84.54 -112.44
N GLY A 88 132.70 -83.82 -111.49
CA GLY A 88 132.79 -84.16 -110.05
C GLY A 88 132.48 -83.03 -109.06
N PHE A 89 131.80 -83.37 -107.95
CA PHE A 89 131.30 -82.45 -106.90
C PHE A 89 132.28 -82.18 -105.74
N PRO A 90 132.27 -80.98 -105.10
CA PRO A 90 132.74 -80.86 -103.69
C PRO A 90 131.84 -80.05 -102.71
N ARG A 91 132.08 -80.26 -101.38
CA ARG A 91 131.23 -80.02 -100.18
C ARG A 91 131.63 -78.84 -99.23
N ARG A 92 130.61 -78.23 -98.58
CA ARG A 92 130.38 -77.67 -97.18
C ARG A 92 131.24 -76.56 -96.51
N GLU A 93 130.69 -75.31 -96.41
CA GLU A 93 131.06 -74.19 -95.47
C GLU A 93 129.90 -73.20 -95.09
N THR A 94 128.69 -73.62 -94.66
CA THR A 94 127.50 -72.72 -94.54
C THR A 94 126.92 -72.44 -93.12
N ALA A 95 127.71 -72.10 -92.08
CA ALA A 95 127.20 -71.96 -90.69
C ALA A 95 127.15 -70.55 -90.03
N LEU A 96 127.66 -69.48 -90.65
CA LEU A 96 127.72 -68.13 -90.03
C LEU A 96 126.45 -67.26 -90.21
N ILE A 97 125.57 -67.64 -91.14
CA ILE A 97 124.40 -66.83 -91.53
C ILE A 97 123.25 -66.97 -90.51
N SER A 98 123.13 -68.10 -89.80
CA SER A 98 122.00 -68.42 -88.92
C SER A 98 121.97 -67.60 -87.61
N ARG A 99 123.11 -67.43 -86.91
CA ARG A 99 123.17 -66.72 -85.62
C ARG A 99 122.88 -65.21 -85.71
N LYS A 100 123.30 -64.56 -86.80
CA LYS A 100 122.98 -63.14 -87.06
C LYS A 100 121.48 -62.93 -87.30
N ALA A 101 120.78 -63.92 -87.85
CA ALA A 101 119.32 -63.87 -88.03
C ALA A 101 118.58 -63.98 -86.70
N GLU A 102 119.05 -64.84 -85.78
CA GLU A 102 118.45 -65.03 -84.45
C GLU A 102 118.58 -63.78 -83.56
N ALA A 103 119.76 -63.15 -83.51
CA ALA A 103 119.95 -61.90 -82.77
C ALA A 103 119.10 -60.74 -83.32
N ARG A 104 118.86 -60.71 -84.65
CA ARG A 104 117.93 -59.74 -85.26
C ARG A 104 116.49 -60.01 -84.85
N ARG A 105 116.06 -61.27 -84.79
CA ARG A 105 114.72 -61.67 -84.31
C ARG A 105 114.50 -61.28 -82.85
N LEU A 106 115.42 -61.62 -81.95
CA LEU A 106 115.32 -61.26 -80.53
C LEU A 106 115.30 -59.74 -80.30
N ARG A 107 116.08 -58.97 -81.07
CA ARG A 107 116.01 -57.50 -81.03
C ARG A 107 114.67 -56.95 -81.52
N SER A 108 114.09 -57.56 -82.57
CA SER A 108 112.76 -57.17 -83.04
C SER A 108 111.65 -57.54 -82.04
N GLU A 109 111.79 -58.67 -81.33
CA GLU A 109 110.87 -59.08 -80.27
C GLU A 109 110.99 -58.18 -79.03
N LEU A 110 112.20 -57.80 -78.62
CA LEU A 110 112.42 -56.85 -77.53
C LEU A 110 111.78 -55.50 -77.83
N ASN A 111 112.04 -54.94 -79.03
CA ASN A 111 111.42 -53.68 -79.45
C ASN A 111 109.88 -53.78 -79.53
N ARG A 112 109.33 -54.95 -79.88
CA ARG A 112 107.88 -55.18 -79.85
C ARG A 112 107.36 -55.18 -78.43
N LEU A 113 108.00 -55.92 -77.53
CA LEU A 113 107.62 -56.01 -76.11
C LEU A 113 107.76 -54.67 -75.38
N GLU A 114 108.80 -53.87 -75.68
CA GLU A 114 108.96 -52.52 -75.12
C GLU A 114 107.84 -51.58 -75.59
N ARG A 115 107.42 -51.68 -76.86
CA ARG A 115 106.25 -50.93 -77.36
C ARG A 115 104.96 -51.41 -76.69
N GLU A 116 104.77 -52.71 -76.54
CA GLU A 116 103.62 -53.29 -75.85
C GLU A 116 103.59 -52.84 -74.39
N GLN A 117 104.72 -52.86 -73.68
CA GLN A 117 104.85 -52.36 -72.32
C GLN A 117 104.50 -50.87 -72.24
N ALA A 118 105.06 -50.03 -73.12
CA ALA A 118 104.75 -48.60 -73.14
C ALA A 118 103.24 -48.34 -73.40
N THR A 119 102.62 -49.10 -74.30
CA THR A 119 101.16 -49.00 -74.53
C THR A 119 100.36 -49.46 -73.31
N LEU A 120 100.76 -50.55 -72.65
CA LEU A 120 100.11 -51.03 -71.43
C LEU A 120 100.25 -50.03 -70.29
N GLU A 121 101.43 -49.43 -70.11
CA GLU A 121 101.68 -48.38 -69.11
C GLU A 121 100.83 -47.14 -69.38
N GLN A 122 100.69 -46.71 -70.63
CA GLN A 122 99.78 -45.62 -71.01
C GLN A 122 98.32 -45.97 -70.70
N THR A 123 97.85 -47.17 -71.11
CA THR A 123 96.48 -47.60 -70.80
C THR A 123 96.22 -47.70 -69.30
N LEU A 124 97.22 -48.10 -68.52
CA LEU A 124 97.12 -48.21 -67.07
C LEU A 124 97.09 -46.82 -66.41
N ALA A 125 97.85 -45.86 -66.93
CA ALA A 125 97.76 -44.46 -66.51
C ALA A 125 96.38 -43.86 -66.82
N ASP A 126 95.85 -44.09 -68.02
CA ASP A 126 94.51 -43.64 -68.43
C ASP A 126 93.40 -44.26 -67.57
N VAL A 127 93.47 -45.57 -67.31
CA VAL A 127 92.50 -46.25 -66.44
C VAL A 127 92.59 -45.73 -65.00
N ARG A 128 93.79 -45.48 -64.47
CA ARG A 128 93.96 -44.85 -63.16
C ARG A 128 93.39 -43.43 -63.11
N GLY A 129 93.61 -42.63 -64.15
CA GLY A 129 93.01 -41.30 -64.27
C GLY A 129 91.49 -41.36 -64.30
N ARG A 130 90.91 -42.29 -65.06
CA ARG A 130 89.45 -42.51 -65.10
C ARG A 130 88.90 -43.01 -63.77
N LEU A 131 89.62 -43.88 -63.05
CA LEU A 131 89.23 -44.34 -61.73
C LEU A 131 89.21 -43.18 -60.73
N ALA A 132 90.26 -42.35 -60.69
CA ALA A 132 90.30 -41.19 -59.81
C ALA A 132 89.19 -40.17 -60.11
N GLU A 133 88.89 -39.96 -61.39
CA GLU A 133 87.77 -39.11 -61.82
C GLU A 133 86.42 -39.69 -61.35
N LEU A 134 86.19 -41.00 -61.59
CA LEU A 134 84.97 -41.69 -61.15
C LEU A 134 84.83 -41.68 -59.63
N ASP A 135 85.90 -41.91 -58.88
CA ASP A 135 85.90 -41.82 -57.42
C ASP A 135 85.52 -40.42 -56.95
N SER A 136 86.06 -39.36 -57.58
CA SER A 136 85.68 -37.98 -57.26
C SER A 136 84.20 -37.68 -57.56
N GLN A 137 83.67 -38.24 -58.66
CA GLN A 137 82.26 -38.12 -59.02
C GLN A 137 81.35 -38.88 -58.05
N ILE A 138 81.77 -40.05 -57.58
CA ILE A 138 81.07 -40.83 -56.55
C ILE A 138 81.05 -40.03 -55.24
N GLU A 139 82.18 -39.47 -54.81
CA GLU A 139 82.22 -38.66 -53.59
C GLU A 139 81.33 -37.40 -53.70
N ALA A 140 81.37 -36.70 -54.83
CA ALA A 140 80.53 -35.52 -55.07
C ALA A 140 79.03 -35.87 -55.08
N THR A 141 78.65 -36.98 -55.72
CA THR A 141 77.24 -37.43 -55.76
C THR A 141 76.75 -37.91 -54.39
N LEU A 142 77.59 -38.61 -53.62
CA LEU A 142 77.28 -38.98 -52.24
C LEU A 142 77.12 -37.75 -51.34
N HIS A 143 77.96 -36.73 -51.49
CA HIS A 143 77.82 -35.47 -50.76
C HIS A 143 76.51 -34.76 -51.10
N ALA A 144 76.19 -34.62 -52.40
CA ALA A 144 74.95 -34.03 -52.86
C ALA A 144 73.71 -34.80 -52.38
N GLN A 145 73.79 -36.14 -52.34
CA GLN A 145 72.73 -37.00 -51.80
C GLN A 145 72.51 -36.76 -50.30
N ARG A 146 73.58 -36.64 -49.51
CA ARG A 146 73.48 -36.35 -48.06
C ARG A 146 72.87 -34.98 -47.81
N GLU A 147 73.31 -33.95 -48.52
CA GLU A 147 72.72 -32.61 -48.42
C GLU A 147 71.24 -32.60 -48.80
N ALA A 148 70.86 -33.31 -49.88
CA ALA A 148 69.48 -33.41 -50.30
C ALA A 148 68.62 -34.11 -49.24
N PHE A 149 69.13 -35.18 -48.62
CA PHE A 149 68.45 -35.90 -47.55
C PHE A 149 68.31 -35.05 -46.28
N GLU A 150 69.34 -34.31 -45.89
CA GLU A 150 69.28 -33.35 -44.77
C GLU A 150 68.25 -32.24 -45.03
N ARG A 151 68.21 -31.68 -46.24
CA ARG A 151 67.19 -30.69 -46.61
C ARG A 151 65.79 -31.29 -46.61
N GLN A 152 65.62 -32.52 -47.09
CA GLN A 152 64.33 -33.20 -47.07
C GLN A 152 63.83 -33.39 -45.64
N THR A 153 64.66 -33.93 -44.75
CA THR A 153 64.30 -34.16 -43.35
C THR A 153 64.00 -32.85 -42.60
N GLN A 154 64.76 -31.78 -42.88
CA GLN A 154 64.46 -30.44 -42.36
C GLN A 154 63.08 -29.95 -42.85
N CYS A 155 62.80 -30.03 -44.15
CA CYS A 155 61.51 -29.65 -44.71
C CYS A 155 60.35 -30.48 -44.14
N GLU A 156 60.53 -31.79 -43.97
CA GLU A 156 59.52 -32.68 -43.37
C GLU A 156 59.23 -32.29 -41.93
N SER A 157 60.25 -32.02 -41.11
CA SER A 157 60.06 -31.56 -39.73
C SER A 157 59.39 -30.18 -39.65
N ALA A 158 59.75 -29.25 -40.53
CA ALA A 158 59.13 -27.93 -40.63
C ALA A 158 57.66 -28.05 -41.07
N TRP A 159 57.35 -28.98 -41.98
CA TRP A 159 55.97 -29.24 -42.40
C TRP A 159 55.13 -29.86 -41.28
N GLN A 160 55.66 -30.85 -40.55
CA GLN A 160 54.97 -31.46 -39.42
C GLN A 160 54.65 -30.44 -38.32
N THR A 161 55.62 -29.61 -37.95
CA THR A 161 55.42 -28.56 -36.95
C THR A 161 54.40 -27.51 -37.40
N ALA A 162 54.43 -27.09 -38.67
CA ALA A 162 53.42 -26.20 -39.23
C ALA A 162 52.02 -26.84 -39.25
N GLN A 163 51.93 -28.14 -39.53
CA GLN A 163 50.66 -28.87 -39.52
C GLN A 163 50.08 -28.97 -38.10
N GLU A 164 50.90 -29.27 -37.10
CA GLU A 164 50.49 -29.28 -35.69
C GLU A 164 49.99 -27.90 -35.24
N GLN A 165 50.71 -26.82 -35.61
CA GLN A 165 50.29 -25.45 -35.32
C GLN A 165 48.95 -25.11 -35.98
N LEU A 166 48.75 -25.50 -37.23
CA LEU A 166 47.48 -25.28 -37.93
C LEU A 166 46.33 -25.99 -37.20
N GLN A 167 46.49 -27.26 -36.84
CA GLN A 167 45.48 -28.01 -36.09
C GLN A 167 45.18 -27.36 -34.72
N GLN A 168 46.20 -26.88 -34.02
CA GLN A 168 46.00 -26.14 -32.76
C GLN A 168 45.19 -24.86 -32.97
N HIS A 169 45.52 -24.08 -34.01
CA HIS A 169 44.80 -22.85 -34.34
C HIS A 169 43.36 -23.12 -34.77
N GLU A 170 43.09 -24.18 -35.54
CA GLU A 170 41.74 -24.59 -35.92
C GLU A 170 40.90 -24.98 -34.69
N GLN A 171 41.48 -25.74 -33.76
CA GLN A 171 40.81 -26.10 -32.50
C GLN A 171 40.52 -24.85 -31.65
N LEU A 172 41.47 -23.91 -31.56
CA LEU A 172 41.26 -22.65 -30.84
C LEU A 172 40.17 -21.80 -31.49
N ALA A 173 40.18 -21.69 -32.83
CA ALA A 173 39.16 -20.95 -33.58
C ALA A 173 37.76 -21.56 -33.36
N ALA A 174 37.64 -22.89 -33.39
CA ALA A 174 36.39 -23.59 -33.10
C ALA A 174 35.89 -23.32 -31.68
N ARG A 175 36.78 -23.39 -30.67
CA ARG A 175 36.43 -23.07 -29.27
C ARG A 175 35.99 -21.62 -29.09
N LEU A 176 36.68 -20.68 -29.73
CA LEU A 176 36.33 -19.26 -29.68
C LEU A 176 34.98 -18.99 -30.37
N ALA A 177 34.73 -19.63 -31.51
CA ALA A 177 33.46 -19.52 -32.22
C ALA A 177 32.29 -20.06 -31.38
N GLN A 178 32.47 -21.18 -30.68
CA GLN A 178 31.46 -21.71 -29.78
C GLN A 178 31.21 -20.75 -28.60
N ARG A 179 32.28 -20.25 -27.97
CA ARG A 179 32.17 -19.30 -26.85
C ARG A 179 31.49 -17.99 -27.25
N LEU A 180 31.71 -17.52 -28.48
CA LEU A 180 30.99 -16.37 -29.04
C LEU A 180 29.49 -16.64 -29.15
N ARG A 181 29.09 -17.81 -29.65
CA ARG A 181 27.67 -18.19 -29.73
C ARG A 181 27.02 -18.28 -28.34
N ASP A 182 27.72 -18.85 -27.37
CA ASP A 182 27.25 -18.94 -25.98
C ASP A 182 27.11 -17.55 -25.34
N LEU A 183 28.07 -16.65 -25.59
CA LEU A 183 27.98 -15.26 -25.14
C LEU A 183 26.84 -14.49 -25.84
N GLU A 184 26.59 -14.77 -27.11
CA GLU A 184 25.52 -14.11 -27.85
C GLU A 184 24.14 -14.55 -27.38
N THR A 185 23.96 -15.84 -27.12
CA THR A 185 22.71 -16.38 -26.54
C THR A 185 22.45 -15.86 -25.14
N THR A 186 23.47 -15.83 -24.28
CA THR A 186 23.35 -15.25 -22.92
C THR A 186 23.09 -13.74 -22.96
N ARG A 187 23.68 -13.01 -23.91
CA ARG A 187 23.35 -11.60 -24.14
C ARG A 187 21.89 -11.43 -24.53
N GLN A 188 21.38 -12.24 -25.45
CA GLN A 188 19.98 -12.18 -25.88
C GLN A 188 19.00 -12.53 -24.75
N SER A 189 19.31 -13.52 -23.91
CA SER A 189 18.45 -13.85 -22.76
C SER A 189 18.44 -12.72 -21.73
N ALA A 190 19.60 -12.15 -21.40
CA ALA A 190 19.71 -11.02 -20.49
C ALA A 190 18.98 -9.77 -21.02
N GLN A 191 19.02 -9.52 -22.33
CA GLN A 191 18.25 -8.44 -22.95
C GLN A 191 16.74 -8.63 -22.82
N ARG A 192 16.23 -9.85 -23.04
CA ARG A 192 14.81 -10.16 -22.85
C ARG A 192 14.39 -10.00 -21.39
N GLU A 193 15.22 -10.44 -20.44
CA GLU A 193 14.98 -10.26 -19.02
C GLU A 193 14.95 -8.77 -18.62
N LEU A 194 15.86 -7.97 -19.17
CA LEU A 194 15.89 -6.52 -18.96
C LEU A 194 14.63 -5.83 -19.51
N GLU A 195 14.19 -6.19 -20.70
CA GLU A 195 12.97 -5.66 -21.31
C GLU A 195 11.73 -6.04 -20.50
N ALA A 196 11.63 -7.30 -20.05
CA ALA A 196 10.54 -7.75 -19.18
C ALA A 196 10.54 -7.03 -17.82
N ALA A 197 11.72 -6.80 -17.23
CA ALA A 197 11.85 -6.04 -16.00
C ALA A 197 11.41 -4.58 -16.18
N ARG A 198 11.78 -3.94 -17.29
CA ARG A 198 11.33 -2.56 -17.62
C ARG A 198 9.81 -2.48 -17.77
N GLN A 199 9.20 -3.43 -18.48
CA GLN A 199 7.73 -3.48 -18.61
C GLN A 199 7.03 -3.64 -17.27
N ARG A 200 7.61 -4.41 -16.33
CA ARG A 200 7.08 -4.55 -14.97
C ARG A 200 7.20 -3.25 -14.18
N ILE A 201 8.32 -2.54 -14.29
CA ILE A 201 8.50 -1.22 -13.66
C ILE A 201 7.44 -0.25 -14.18
N ASP A 202 7.27 -0.14 -15.51
CA ASP A 202 6.26 0.74 -16.11
C ASP A 202 4.84 0.39 -15.66
N ALA A 203 4.53 -0.89 -15.46
CA ALA A 203 3.24 -1.34 -14.94
C ALA A 203 3.05 -0.91 -13.47
N PHE A 204 4.05 -1.13 -12.62
CA PHE A 204 4.00 -0.70 -11.21
C PHE A 204 3.93 0.81 -11.06
N ASP A 205 4.59 1.58 -11.92
CA ASP A 205 4.51 3.04 -11.89
C ASP A 205 3.09 3.52 -12.22
N ARG A 206 2.43 2.89 -13.19
CA ARG A 206 1.02 3.18 -13.52
C ARG A 206 0.09 2.82 -12.37
N GLU A 207 0.26 1.63 -11.78
CA GLU A 207 -0.54 1.20 -10.62
C GLU A 207 -0.35 2.14 -9.43
N THR A 208 0.89 2.58 -9.19
CA THR A 208 1.21 3.54 -8.12
C THR A 208 0.54 4.88 -8.36
N GLN A 209 0.56 5.39 -9.61
CA GLN A 209 -0.14 6.62 -9.97
C GLN A 209 -1.66 6.50 -9.79
N THR A 210 -2.26 5.37 -10.18
CA THR A 210 -3.70 5.14 -9.95
C THR A 210 -4.05 5.11 -8.47
N LEU A 211 -3.27 4.40 -7.66
CA LEU A 211 -3.48 4.32 -6.21
C LEU A 211 -3.27 5.68 -5.53
N GLN A 212 -2.30 6.48 -5.98
CA GLN A 212 -2.09 7.84 -5.47
C GLN A 212 -3.28 8.75 -5.78
N ASN A 213 -3.84 8.67 -6.98
CA ASN A 213 -5.03 9.44 -7.35
C ASN A 213 -6.26 9.00 -6.53
N GLU A 214 -6.45 7.69 -6.35
CA GLU A 214 -7.51 7.16 -5.48
C GLU A 214 -7.34 7.62 -4.04
N LEU A 215 -6.12 7.58 -3.49
CA LEU A 215 -5.82 8.05 -2.15
C LEU A 215 -6.17 9.53 -1.99
N GLN A 216 -5.76 10.39 -2.93
CA GLN A 216 -6.09 11.82 -2.91
C GLN A 216 -7.60 12.07 -2.96
N GLN A 217 -8.33 11.30 -3.76
CA GLN A 217 -9.80 11.40 -3.81
C GLN A 217 -10.44 10.99 -2.48
N GLN A 218 -9.97 9.91 -1.86
CA GLN A 218 -10.46 9.44 -0.57
C GLN A 218 -10.13 10.43 0.57
N GLU A 219 -8.93 11.02 0.57
CA GLU A 219 -8.54 12.06 1.54
C GLU A 219 -9.42 13.31 1.40
N ALA A 220 -9.72 13.74 0.18
CA ALA A 220 -10.63 14.86 -0.06
C ALA A 220 -12.05 14.56 0.43
N ALA A 221 -12.59 13.38 0.10
CA ALA A 221 -13.90 12.95 0.56
C ALA A 221 -13.97 12.83 2.10
N TYR A 222 -12.90 12.31 2.73
CA TYR A 222 -12.80 12.23 4.18
C TYR A 222 -12.78 13.61 4.83
N ALA A 223 -12.02 14.57 4.28
CA ALA A 223 -11.99 15.94 4.76
C ALA A 223 -13.37 16.62 4.67
N GLU A 224 -14.09 16.41 3.56
CA GLU A 224 -15.46 16.91 3.39
C GLU A 224 -16.42 16.30 4.44
N GLN A 225 -16.36 14.99 4.65
CA GLN A 225 -17.17 14.32 5.68
C GLN A 225 -16.84 14.81 7.09
N GLN A 226 -15.56 15.02 7.42
CA GLN A 226 -15.17 15.61 8.70
C GLN A 226 -15.75 17.02 8.88
N GLN A 227 -15.75 17.84 7.83
CA GLN A 227 -16.34 19.17 7.87
C GLN A 227 -17.85 19.08 8.10
N GLN A 228 -18.55 18.20 7.38
CA GLN A 228 -19.99 17.96 7.57
C GLN A 228 -20.29 17.52 9.01
N LEU A 229 -19.52 16.58 9.57
CA LEU A 229 -19.66 16.15 10.96
C LEU A 229 -19.46 17.29 11.96
N ARG A 230 -18.48 18.17 11.74
CA ARG A 230 -18.29 19.36 12.59
C ARG A 230 -19.49 20.29 12.53
N THR A 231 -20.00 20.58 11.33
CA THR A 231 -21.19 21.44 11.18
C THR A 231 -22.43 20.83 11.83
N LEU A 232 -22.63 19.52 11.73
CA LEU A 232 -23.72 18.82 12.40
C LEU A 232 -23.57 18.81 13.91
N ALA A 233 -22.34 18.68 14.42
CA ALA A 233 -22.05 18.76 15.85
C ALA A 233 -22.33 20.16 16.41
N GLU A 234 -21.96 21.21 15.66
CA GLU A 234 -22.28 22.60 16.01
C GLU A 234 -23.80 22.85 16.03
N GLN A 235 -24.52 22.40 14.99
CA GLN A 235 -25.98 22.49 14.93
C GLN A 235 -26.64 21.74 16.11
N ARG A 236 -26.14 20.55 16.42
CA ARG A 236 -26.62 19.78 17.57
C ARG A 236 -26.40 20.51 18.88
N ALA A 237 -25.23 21.12 19.08
CA ALA A 237 -24.95 21.90 20.30
C ALA A 237 -25.89 23.10 20.45
N VAL A 238 -26.24 23.77 19.34
CA VAL A 238 -27.25 24.84 19.33
C VAL A 238 -28.62 24.31 19.76
N HIS A 239 -29.07 23.21 19.16
CA HIS A 239 -30.37 22.62 19.51
C HIS A 239 -30.40 22.10 20.96
N ASP A 240 -29.32 21.48 21.45
CA ASP A 240 -29.23 21.03 22.84
C ASP A 240 -29.32 22.22 23.83
N ALA A 241 -28.71 23.37 23.49
CA ALA A 241 -28.83 24.60 24.28
C ALA A 241 -30.26 25.18 24.25
N GLU A 242 -30.93 25.16 23.09
CA GLU A 242 -32.34 25.57 22.96
C GLU A 242 -33.26 24.67 23.78
N VAL A 243 -33.06 23.35 23.74
CA VAL A 243 -33.82 22.38 24.54
C VAL A 243 -33.61 22.64 26.03
N ALA A 244 -32.37 22.85 26.49
CA ALA A 244 -32.09 23.16 27.89
C ALA A 244 -32.78 24.46 28.34
N LYS A 245 -32.80 25.49 27.49
CA LYS A 245 -33.51 26.75 27.77
C LYS A 245 -35.03 26.53 27.88
N LEU A 246 -35.61 25.75 26.97
CA LEU A 246 -37.04 25.43 27.01
C LEU A 246 -37.41 24.58 28.22
N GLN A 247 -36.56 23.63 28.63
CA GLN A 247 -36.74 22.82 29.83
C GLN A 247 -36.71 23.69 31.09
N SER A 248 -35.72 24.57 31.23
CA SER A 248 -35.66 25.51 32.36
C SER A 248 -36.90 26.43 32.39
N HIS A 249 -37.34 26.93 31.23
CA HIS A 249 -38.55 27.74 31.18
C HIS A 249 -39.80 26.95 31.60
N LEU A 250 -39.91 25.70 31.15
CA LEU A 250 -41.00 24.81 31.54
C LEU A 250 -40.99 24.52 33.05
N GLU A 251 -39.83 24.29 33.66
CA GLU A 251 -39.69 24.13 35.11
C GLU A 251 -40.11 25.39 35.87
N THR A 252 -39.71 26.58 35.40
CA THR A 252 -40.16 27.85 36.00
C THR A 252 -41.69 28.00 35.93
N LEU A 253 -42.29 27.78 34.77
CA LEU A 253 -43.75 27.85 34.60
C LEU A 253 -44.48 26.79 35.44
N GLN A 254 -43.91 25.59 35.59
CA GLN A 254 -44.48 24.56 36.46
C GLN A 254 -44.43 24.98 37.93
N SER A 255 -43.34 25.59 38.39
CA SER A 255 -43.22 26.10 39.76
C SER A 255 -44.17 27.28 40.02
N GLU A 256 -44.32 28.20 39.06
CA GLU A 256 -45.28 29.31 39.13
C GLU A 256 -46.72 28.78 39.19
N ARG A 257 -47.05 27.80 38.34
CA ARG A 257 -48.36 27.15 38.37
C ARG A 257 -48.61 26.49 39.72
N ALA A 258 -47.64 25.79 40.30
CA ALA A 258 -47.78 25.15 41.60
C ALA A 258 -48.03 26.17 42.72
N LEU A 259 -47.32 27.30 42.70
CA LEU A 259 -47.54 28.41 43.65
C LEU A 259 -48.94 29.00 43.49
N ILE A 260 -49.38 29.26 42.26
CA ILE A 260 -50.73 29.79 41.99
C ILE A 260 -51.78 28.82 42.52
N VAL A 261 -51.64 27.52 42.25
CA VAL A 261 -52.57 26.49 42.76
C VAL A 261 -52.60 26.48 44.29
N GLN A 262 -51.44 26.57 44.96
CA GLN A 262 -51.39 26.64 46.42
C GLN A 262 -52.11 27.89 46.93
N THR A 263 -51.86 29.06 46.35
CA THR A 263 -52.54 30.31 46.77
C THR A 263 -54.04 30.26 46.53
N LEU A 264 -54.50 29.60 45.46
CA LEU A 264 -55.94 29.40 45.21
C LEU A 264 -56.56 28.52 46.30
N ASN A 265 -55.92 27.40 46.66
CA ASN A 265 -56.39 26.53 47.74
C ASN A 265 -56.45 27.27 49.08
N GLU A 266 -55.41 28.04 49.43
CA GLU A 266 -55.41 28.86 50.66
C GLU A 266 -56.54 29.90 50.66
N ARG A 267 -56.81 30.54 49.51
CA ARG A 267 -57.94 31.47 49.38
C ARG A 267 -59.29 30.79 49.48
N ASP A 268 -59.44 29.59 48.93
CA ASP A 268 -60.67 28.81 49.03
C ASP A 268 -60.92 28.34 50.47
N GLU A 269 -59.88 27.92 51.20
CA GLU A 269 -59.96 27.62 52.63
C GLU A 269 -60.37 28.85 53.45
N GLN A 270 -59.69 29.99 53.24
CA GLN A 270 -60.05 31.26 53.87
C GLN A 270 -61.49 31.66 53.57
N ARG A 271 -61.92 31.52 52.30
CA ARG A 271 -63.30 31.79 51.89
C ARG A 271 -64.29 30.88 52.63
N SER A 272 -63.98 29.59 52.72
CA SER A 272 -64.84 28.62 53.43
C SER A 272 -64.96 28.94 54.92
N GLU A 273 -63.87 29.38 55.56
CA GLU A 273 -63.87 29.78 56.95
C GLU A 273 -64.69 31.07 57.17
N MET A 274 -64.53 32.06 56.29
CA MET A 274 -65.33 33.29 56.33
C MET A 274 -66.83 33.00 56.15
N LEU A 275 -67.19 32.11 55.22
CA LEU A 275 -68.58 31.67 55.04
C LEU A 275 -69.13 31.00 56.31
N ARG A 276 -68.36 30.14 56.98
CA ARG A 276 -68.74 29.56 58.29
C ARG A 276 -68.92 30.62 59.37
N ARG A 277 -68.03 31.62 59.43
CA ARG A 277 -68.16 32.75 60.39
C ARG A 277 -69.43 33.56 60.14
N ILE A 278 -69.76 33.81 58.87
CA ILE A 278 -71.01 34.48 58.49
C ILE A 278 -72.22 33.66 58.93
N ASP A 279 -72.23 32.35 58.65
CA ASP A 279 -73.35 31.47 59.06
C ASP A 279 -73.54 31.47 60.58
N ASN A 280 -72.46 31.33 61.35
CA ASN A 280 -72.50 31.42 62.81
C ASN A 280 -73.04 32.78 63.30
N ALA A 281 -72.62 33.88 62.66
CA ALA A 281 -73.12 35.21 63.00
C ALA A 281 -74.61 35.38 62.68
N VAL A 282 -75.08 34.78 61.57
CA VAL A 282 -76.51 34.75 61.21
C VAL A 282 -77.31 33.95 62.24
N GLN A 283 -76.83 32.77 62.65
CA GLN A 283 -77.49 31.96 63.68
C GLN A 283 -77.56 32.72 65.02
N ALA A 284 -76.44 33.30 65.47
CA ALA A 284 -76.41 34.12 66.69
C ALA A 284 -77.39 35.31 66.60
N ARG A 285 -77.47 35.98 65.43
CA ARG A 285 -78.45 37.06 65.22
C ARG A 285 -79.88 36.56 65.36
N GLN A 286 -80.22 35.41 64.79
CA GLN A 286 -81.54 34.81 64.90
C GLN A 286 -81.88 34.44 66.36
N GLU A 287 -80.93 33.94 67.12
CA GLU A 287 -81.10 33.68 68.56
C GLU A 287 -81.39 34.98 69.32
N VAL A 288 -80.62 36.04 69.09
CA VAL A 288 -80.88 37.36 69.70
C VAL A 288 -82.25 37.91 69.29
N GLU A 289 -82.66 37.77 68.03
CA GLU A 289 -84.00 38.17 67.57
C GLU A 289 -85.11 37.40 68.29
N ARG A 290 -84.96 36.08 68.50
CA ARG A 290 -85.89 35.26 69.28
C ARG A 290 -85.95 35.70 70.74
N HIS A 291 -84.80 35.96 71.37
CA HIS A 291 -84.73 36.47 72.73
C HIS A 291 -85.41 37.84 72.86
N LEU A 292 -85.20 38.74 71.89
CA LEU A 292 -85.85 40.05 71.86
C LEU A 292 -87.37 39.91 71.71
N LEU A 293 -87.86 39.03 70.84
CA LEU A 293 -89.29 38.79 70.67
C LEU A 293 -89.92 38.23 71.96
N HIS A 294 -89.24 37.28 72.61
CA HIS A 294 -89.69 36.73 73.89
C HIS A 294 -89.72 37.81 74.98
N ALA A 295 -88.66 38.61 75.11
CA ALA A 295 -88.61 39.73 76.05
C ALA A 295 -89.72 40.75 75.77
N ARG A 296 -90.02 41.06 74.51
CA ARG A 296 -91.14 41.95 74.12
C ARG A 296 -92.51 41.37 74.49
N SER A 297 -92.73 40.07 74.27
CA SER A 297 -93.94 39.37 74.70
C SER A 297 -94.12 39.47 76.21
N TRP A 298 -93.05 39.19 76.95
CA TRP A 298 -93.07 39.29 78.42
C TRP A 298 -93.34 40.73 78.90
N LEU A 299 -92.77 41.72 78.22
CA LEU A 299 -93.05 43.14 78.48
C LEU A 299 -94.53 43.48 78.23
N ALA A 300 -95.14 42.96 77.16
CA ALA A 300 -96.55 43.13 76.86
C ALA A 300 -97.45 42.48 77.93
N GLU A 301 -97.11 41.28 78.40
CA GLU A 301 -97.81 40.62 79.52
C GLU A 301 -97.76 41.45 80.79
N LEU A 302 -96.58 42.00 81.13
CA LEU A 302 -96.42 42.91 82.27
C LEU A 302 -97.22 44.20 82.10
N HIS A 303 -97.33 44.73 80.88
CA HIS A 303 -98.18 45.88 80.59
C HIS A 303 -99.67 45.58 80.81
N ILE A 304 -100.18 44.46 80.30
CA ILE A 304 -101.56 44.01 80.57
C ILE A 304 -101.78 43.84 82.07
N ARG A 305 -100.82 43.24 82.78
CA ARG A 305 -100.93 43.05 84.23
C ARG A 305 -100.96 44.38 84.98
N LYS A 306 -100.15 45.36 84.55
CA LYS A 306 -100.17 46.72 85.09
C LYS A 306 -101.53 47.38 84.86
N GLU A 307 -102.12 47.25 83.68
CA GLU A 307 -103.45 47.81 83.37
C GLU A 307 -104.55 47.19 84.22
N GLN A 308 -104.55 45.87 84.37
CA GLN A 308 -105.49 45.15 85.24
C GLN A 308 -105.41 45.65 86.69
N LEU A 309 -104.20 45.75 87.25
CA LEU A 309 -103.99 46.27 88.61
C LEU A 309 -104.42 47.74 88.73
N ALA A 310 -104.20 48.55 87.70
CA ALA A 310 -104.66 49.94 87.67
C ALA A 310 -106.20 50.06 87.61
N GLU A 311 -106.88 49.10 86.97
CA GLU A 311 -108.34 49.04 86.94
C GLU A 311 -108.91 48.54 88.27
N GLU A 312 -108.30 47.51 88.87
CA GLU A 312 -108.62 47.05 90.23
C GLU A 312 -108.46 48.18 91.26
N ALA A 313 -107.37 48.95 91.18
CA ALA A 313 -107.15 50.12 92.03
C ALA A 313 -108.24 51.19 91.83
N ARG A 314 -108.65 51.45 90.57
CA ARG A 314 -109.76 52.36 90.28
C ARG A 314 -111.09 51.88 90.86
N ARG A 315 -111.40 50.58 90.79
CA ARG A 315 -112.60 49.97 91.41
C ARG A 315 -112.57 50.09 92.92
N LEU A 316 -111.43 49.84 93.56
CA LEU A 316 -111.30 49.98 95.02
C LEU A 316 -111.49 51.44 95.47
N LEU A 317 -110.97 52.39 94.70
CA LEU A 317 -111.17 53.82 94.97
C LEU A 317 -112.63 54.25 94.81
N SER A 318 -113.38 53.73 93.82
CA SER A 318 -114.80 54.03 93.68
C SER A 318 -115.63 53.46 94.84
N VAL A 319 -115.34 52.21 95.27
CA VAL A 319 -115.97 51.61 96.45
C VAL A 319 -115.66 52.42 97.72
N GLN A 320 -114.43 52.90 97.88
CA GLN A 320 -114.06 53.76 98.99
C GLN A 320 -114.85 55.08 99.00
N ALA A 321 -115.08 55.67 97.82
CA ALA A 321 -115.88 56.89 97.68
C ALA A 321 -117.36 56.67 98.03
N GLU A 322 -117.95 55.55 97.61
CA GLU A 322 -119.33 55.16 97.97
C GLU A 322 -119.50 54.91 99.48
N LEU A 323 -118.52 54.26 100.11
CA LEU A 323 -118.54 54.05 101.56
C LEU A 323 -118.44 55.39 102.32
N ARG A 324 -117.69 56.36 101.80
CA ARG A 324 -117.60 57.72 102.38
C ARG A 324 -118.92 58.48 102.26
N THR A 325 -119.61 58.42 101.11
CA THR A 325 -120.91 59.07 100.95
C THR A 325 -121.97 58.45 101.85
N ARG A 326 -121.98 57.11 101.97
CA ARG A 326 -122.83 56.40 102.95
C ARG A 326 -122.55 56.82 104.38
N ARG A 327 -121.27 56.95 104.78
CA ARG A 327 -120.89 57.41 106.13
C ARG A 327 -121.42 58.82 106.42
N ASN A 328 -121.29 59.74 105.46
CA ASN A 328 -121.75 61.12 105.62
C ASN A 328 -123.28 61.21 105.73
N HIS A 329 -124.02 60.37 104.98
CA HIS A 329 -125.48 60.29 105.10
C HIS A 329 -125.93 59.87 106.50
N TRP A 330 -125.30 58.86 107.10
CA TRP A 330 -125.64 58.43 108.47
C TRP A 330 -125.30 59.48 109.54
N LEU A 331 -124.23 60.25 109.36
CA LEU A 331 -123.88 61.38 110.25
C LEU A 331 -124.93 62.52 110.19
N GLU A 332 -125.50 62.80 109.01
CA GLU A 332 -126.60 63.76 108.88
C GLU A 332 -127.88 63.29 109.59
N VAL A 333 -128.19 61.99 109.48
CA VAL A 333 -129.33 61.36 110.16
C VAL A 333 -129.18 61.44 111.68
N GLU A 334 -127.99 61.14 112.21
CA GLU A 334 -127.65 61.26 113.63
C GLU A 334 -127.81 62.71 114.13
N GLY A 335 -127.39 63.70 113.34
CA GLY A 335 -127.53 65.12 113.66
C GLY A 335 -128.99 65.59 113.76
N LYS A 336 -129.88 65.05 112.92
CA LYS A 336 -131.33 65.36 112.96
C LYS A 336 -132.01 64.80 114.20
N LEU A 337 -131.71 63.56 114.58
CA LEU A 337 -132.27 62.91 115.78
C LEU A 337 -131.83 63.61 117.08
N ARG A 338 -130.60 64.11 117.16
CA ARG A 338 -130.11 64.87 118.31
C ARG A 338 -130.79 66.23 118.51
N ARG A 339 -131.21 66.90 117.43
CA ARG A 339 -131.97 68.17 117.50
C ARG A 339 -133.37 67.93 118.05
N GLN A 340 -134.06 66.91 117.54
CA GLN A 340 -135.39 66.52 118.02
C GLN A 340 -135.40 66.17 119.51
N ALA A 341 -134.33 65.56 120.03
CA ALA A 341 -134.19 65.26 121.45
C ALA A 341 -134.00 66.49 122.36
N ARG A 342 -133.38 67.57 121.85
CA ARG A 342 -133.20 68.83 122.61
C ARG A 342 -134.49 69.64 122.69
N ASP A 343 -135.22 69.74 121.57
CA ASP A 343 -136.47 70.49 121.51
C ASP A 343 -137.53 69.90 122.47
N LEU A 344 -137.57 68.56 122.60
CA LEU A 344 -138.46 67.86 123.55
C LEU A 344 -138.03 68.02 125.02
N ALA A 345 -136.74 68.22 125.29
CA ALA A 345 -136.24 68.44 126.65
C ALA A 345 -136.55 69.87 127.15
N GLU A 346 -136.44 70.87 126.29
CA GLU A 346 -136.75 72.27 126.61
C GLU A 346 -138.26 72.49 126.85
N ALA A 347 -139.13 71.83 126.08
CA ALA A 347 -140.58 71.88 126.27
C ALA A 347 -141.03 71.28 127.63
N ARG A 348 -140.35 70.23 128.12
CA ARG A 348 -140.64 69.64 129.43
C ARG A 348 -140.27 70.58 130.58
N GLN A 349 -139.16 71.30 130.44
CA GLN A 349 -138.64 72.17 131.50
C GLN A 349 -139.50 73.44 131.72
N GLN A 350 -140.19 73.92 130.68
CA GLN A 350 -141.14 75.05 130.80
C GLN A 350 -142.42 74.69 131.58
N VAL A 351 -142.91 73.44 131.48
CA VAL A 351 -144.14 73.01 132.17
C VAL A 351 -143.90 72.80 133.67
N GLU A 352 -142.72 72.32 134.08
CA GLU A 352 -142.38 72.14 135.50
C GLU A 352 -142.24 73.48 136.27
N LEU A 353 -141.81 74.56 135.60
CA LEU A 353 -141.72 75.90 136.19
C LEU A 353 -143.10 76.52 136.46
N GLN A 354 -144.10 76.24 135.60
CA GLN A 354 -145.46 76.74 135.78
C GLN A 354 -146.20 76.10 136.96
N VAL A 355 -145.88 74.84 137.29
CA VAL A 355 -146.48 74.14 138.45
C VAL A 355 -145.99 74.74 139.77
N ARG A 356 -144.70 75.10 139.86
CA ARG A 356 -144.10 75.66 141.08
C ARG A 356 -144.58 77.07 141.42
N GLU A 357 -144.94 77.89 140.43
CA GLU A 357 -145.50 79.23 140.69
C GLU A 357 -146.93 79.19 141.26
N LEU A 358 -147.72 78.17 140.92
CA LEU A 358 -149.09 78.02 141.41
C LEU A 358 -149.14 77.51 142.86
N GLU A 359 -148.20 76.66 143.26
CA GLU A 359 -148.09 76.18 144.65
C GLU A 359 -147.69 77.31 145.61
N HIS A 360 -146.79 78.21 145.19
CA HIS A 360 -146.35 79.33 146.03
C HIS A 360 -147.44 80.39 146.24
N ARG A 361 -148.33 80.60 145.25
CA ARG A 361 -149.49 81.50 145.41
C ARG A 361 -150.52 81.00 146.42
N LEU A 362 -150.64 79.69 146.62
CA LEU A 362 -151.56 79.11 147.60
C LEU A 362 -151.05 79.27 149.03
N GLN A 363 -149.75 79.16 149.26
CA GLN A 363 -149.16 79.39 150.59
C GLN A 363 -149.28 80.85 151.07
N VAL A 364 -149.09 81.82 150.17
CA VAL A 364 -149.17 83.26 150.51
C VAL A 364 -150.61 83.69 150.85
N LEU A 365 -151.62 82.98 150.34
CA LEU A 365 -153.02 83.23 150.69
C LEU A 365 -153.40 82.66 152.06
N ASP A 366 -152.73 81.59 152.49
CA ASP A 366 -152.97 80.96 153.79
C ASP A 366 -152.39 81.82 154.93
N GLU A 367 -151.21 82.40 154.71
CA GLU A 367 -150.54 83.27 155.70
C GLU A 367 -151.26 84.62 155.89
N ARG A 368 -151.85 85.19 154.84
CA ARG A 368 -152.57 86.48 154.95
C ARG A 368 -153.89 86.41 155.70
N LEU A 369 -154.54 85.25 155.76
CA LEU A 369 -155.82 85.09 156.44
C LEU A 369 -155.68 84.86 157.95
N ASP A 370 -154.55 84.28 158.39
CA ASP A 370 -154.25 84.08 159.81
C ASP A 370 -153.91 85.42 160.51
N GLU A 371 -153.29 86.37 159.79
CA GLU A 371 -152.78 87.62 160.37
C GLU A 371 -153.84 88.73 160.53
N GLU A 372 -154.79 88.89 159.60
CA GLU A 372 -155.70 90.04 159.62
C GLU A 372 -157.04 89.77 160.34
N TYR A 373 -157.45 88.52 160.53
CA TYR A 373 -158.81 88.20 161.02
C TYR A 373 -158.91 87.12 162.11
N GLN A 374 -157.82 86.49 162.57
CA GLN A 374 -157.86 85.33 163.48
C GLN A 374 -158.84 84.22 163.02
N ILE A 375 -158.96 84.04 161.71
CA ILE A 375 -159.81 83.03 161.09
C ILE A 375 -158.91 82.21 160.15
N ARG A 376 -158.79 80.90 160.40
CA ARG A 376 -158.10 79.99 159.48
C ARG A 376 -158.97 79.74 158.24
N LEU A 377 -158.35 79.52 157.08
CA LEU A 377 -159.03 79.18 155.81
C LEU A 377 -160.00 77.97 155.97
N ALA A 378 -159.79 77.12 156.98
CA ALA A 378 -160.68 76.03 157.33
C ALA A 378 -162.03 76.46 157.92
N ASP A 379 -162.10 77.55 158.70
CA ASP A 379 -163.31 78.00 159.40
C ASP A 379 -164.22 78.88 158.52
N ALA A 380 -163.65 79.57 157.51
CA ALA A 380 -164.41 80.34 156.51
C ALA A 380 -165.07 79.48 155.41
N VAL A 381 -164.54 78.27 155.16
CA VAL A 381 -165.15 77.31 154.23
C VAL A 381 -166.36 76.60 154.86
N ALA A 382 -166.49 76.62 156.20
CA ALA A 382 -167.64 76.07 156.91
C ALA A 382 -168.90 76.97 156.87
N ASP A 383 -168.76 78.29 156.70
CA ASP A 383 -169.87 79.26 156.80
C ASP A 383 -170.54 79.66 155.46
N GLY A 384 -170.14 79.06 154.33
CA GLY A 384 -170.97 79.01 153.11
C GLY A 384 -171.41 80.34 152.46
N ALA A 385 -170.85 81.49 152.86
CA ALA A 385 -171.25 82.79 152.33
C ALA A 385 -170.21 83.35 151.35
N SER A 386 -170.46 83.18 150.04
CA SER A 386 -169.64 83.77 148.98
C SER A 386 -170.02 85.23 148.72
N ALA A 387 -169.07 86.14 148.95
CA ALA A 387 -169.16 87.56 148.64
C ALA A 387 -169.45 87.86 147.15
N CYS A 388 -169.15 86.92 146.24
CA CYS A 388 -169.50 87.05 144.83
C CYS A 388 -171.03 87.04 144.58
N ARG A 389 -171.82 86.42 145.47
CA ARG A 389 -173.28 86.40 145.35
C ARG A 389 -173.92 87.71 145.80
N CYS A 390 -173.49 88.28 146.92
CA CYS A 390 -173.95 89.59 147.42
C CYS A 390 -173.48 90.76 146.53
N TRP A 391 -172.34 90.64 145.86
CA TRP A 391 -171.89 91.64 144.88
C TRP A 391 -172.69 91.57 143.56
N ALA A 392 -173.09 90.37 143.12
CA ALA A 392 -173.96 90.22 141.96
C ALA A 392 -175.38 90.79 142.22
N GLU A 393 -175.92 90.63 143.44
CA GLU A 393 -177.23 91.17 143.84
C GLU A 393 -177.24 92.70 144.06
N SER A 394 -176.10 93.30 144.44
CA SER A 394 -175.98 94.77 144.56
C SER A 394 -175.64 95.46 143.24
N MET A 395 -175.05 94.75 142.28
CA MET A 395 -174.79 95.26 140.93
C MET A 395 -176.01 95.20 140.00
N SER A 396 -176.98 94.32 140.22
CA SER A 396 -178.28 94.40 139.52
C SER A 396 -179.11 95.59 140.03
N ALA A 397 -179.03 95.97 141.31
CA ALA A 397 -179.68 97.17 141.84
C ALA A 397 -179.06 98.50 141.35
N ARG A 398 -177.80 98.50 140.85
CA ARG A 398 -177.11 99.69 140.33
C ARG A 398 -177.08 99.81 138.81
N ARG A 399 -177.68 98.88 138.07
CA ARG A 399 -177.97 99.05 136.63
C ARG A 399 -179.46 99.29 136.32
N GLU A 400 -180.24 99.72 137.31
CA GLU A 400 -181.64 100.17 137.16
C GLU A 400 -181.84 101.69 137.31
N THR A 401 -180.78 102.51 137.45
CA THR A 401 -180.89 103.98 137.40
C THR A 401 -179.85 104.67 136.50
N ALA A 402 -179.36 103.90 135.53
CA ALA A 402 -179.13 104.37 134.17
C ALA A 402 -179.85 103.43 133.19
N GLN A 403 -181.15 103.21 133.40
CA GLN A 403 -182.10 103.23 132.28
C GLN A 403 -182.43 104.72 132.02
N PRO A 404 -182.80 105.15 130.80
CA PRO A 404 -183.48 104.38 129.78
C PRO A 404 -182.64 104.34 128.49
N SER A 405 -182.83 103.49 127.50
CA SER A 405 -184.06 102.99 126.94
C SER A 405 -183.63 101.98 125.86
N PRO A 406 -184.57 101.17 125.39
CA PRO A 406 -184.35 100.03 124.52
C PRO A 406 -183.87 100.53 123.15
N SER A 407 -183.09 99.75 122.42
CA SER A 407 -183.24 98.31 122.22
C SER A 407 -181.89 97.62 122.05
#